data_AF-A0A244E2F6-F1
#
_entry.id   AF-A0A244E2F6-F1
#
_cell.length_a   1.000
_cell.length_b   1.000
_cell.length_c   1.000
_cell.angle_alpha   90.00
_cell.angle_beta   90.00
_cell.angle_gamma   90.00
#
_symmetry.space_group_name_H-M   'P 1'
#
loop_
_entity.id
_entity.type
_entity.pdbx_description
1 polymer ?
#
loop_
_entity_poly.entity_id
_entity_poly.type
_entity_poly.pdbx_seq_one_letter_code
_entity_poly.pdbx_strand_id
1 'polypeptide(L)'
;MSQVFACISARFAEPEQGSSQHLRWRPGSLMLGKERSSRFTAVQAQQFLDEGWTVAEHISNTTTGFSGTLFRALRTDESRGITAGELVLSLRSTEFIDDAARDNQATNSMEIKEKGWAFGQIAEMKKWVDSLYATSKITADKRLTVTGYSLGGHLATAFNMLYGGDADATYTFNGAGVGKERNGVSLADTIANFDRMRQITADLGDQFTNPAVRAVYESLRGSLKDGAIPSEAQRQAVLALLPAPGSVPGSVVSTDPDVRLLYEAFSRIQIIQAEMARIGKPLNSGGNPNVPLQPVDARSIEATNINYQLAVLIASRNTEAIGVIAGGQQALYDRQQGPYTFNNFHDIYGYTSPSAVANSQLHYGTATPVFIEDQPLFRGDVIWDAILQSAQYHDVKLLADNFGLNDFGDTHSLVLLVDSLSVQNTLAQLDPGITQSTLNAILFAASSKKSSSALGSQGKAEGDVLENVIMGLASMLDVQIRAMAAKLDGGTWANPADRTVLHDNLKVIAGSNAFRDIKGQAVVRASSADLRAALCEEAANDWTLRSAA
;
A
#
# COMPACT_ATOMS: atom_id res chain seq x y z
N MET A 1 -17.00 -17.56 -26.37
CA MET A 1 -16.29 -17.13 -25.14
C MET A 1 -16.12 -15.61 -25.05
N SER A 2 -15.86 -14.87 -26.13
CA SER A 2 -15.68 -13.39 -26.09
C SER A 2 -16.95 -12.56 -25.76
N GLN A 3 -18.16 -12.96 -26.18
CA GLN A 3 -19.39 -12.18 -25.90
C GLN A 3 -20.02 -12.45 -24.50
N VAL A 4 -19.66 -13.57 -23.86
CA VAL A 4 -20.14 -13.88 -22.49
C VAL A 4 -19.36 -13.07 -21.44
N PHE A 5 -18.08 -12.78 -21.69
CA PHE A 5 -17.26 -11.90 -20.83
C PHE A 5 -17.70 -10.43 -20.89
N ALA A 6 -18.10 -9.92 -22.06
CA ALA A 6 -18.55 -8.54 -22.23
C ALA A 6 -19.95 -8.27 -21.63
N CYS A 7 -20.81 -9.29 -21.53
CA CYS A 7 -22.13 -9.15 -20.91
C CYS A 7 -22.09 -9.34 -19.38
N ILE A 8 -21.01 -9.96 -18.87
CA ILE A 8 -20.72 -10.09 -17.44
C ILE A 8 -20.12 -8.77 -16.91
N SER A 9 -19.11 -8.18 -17.57
CA SER A 9 -18.46 -6.95 -17.09
C SER A 9 -19.41 -5.75 -16.86
N ALA A 10 -20.51 -5.65 -17.61
CA ALA A 10 -21.49 -4.56 -17.48
C ALA A 10 -22.45 -4.68 -16.27
N ARG A 11 -22.46 -5.80 -15.52
CA ARG A 11 -23.30 -6.00 -14.32
C ARG A 11 -22.52 -6.08 -13.00
N PHE A 12 -21.21 -5.82 -13.02
CA PHE A 12 -20.32 -6.01 -11.86
C PHE A 12 -19.40 -4.81 -11.57
N ALA A 13 -19.75 -3.61 -12.07
CA ALA A 13 -19.11 -2.38 -11.63
C ALA A 13 -19.45 -2.07 -10.17
N GLU A 14 -18.57 -1.31 -9.52
CA GLU A 14 -18.58 -0.85 -8.13
C GLU A 14 -19.99 -0.64 -7.53
N PRO A 15 -20.17 -0.86 -6.22
CA PRO A 15 -21.47 -0.63 -5.60
C PRO A 15 -21.97 0.80 -5.86
N GLU A 16 -23.06 0.92 -6.61
CA GLU A 16 -23.77 2.20 -6.78
C GLU A 16 -24.12 2.76 -5.39
N GLN A 17 -23.88 4.06 -5.20
CA GLN A 17 -24.37 4.80 -4.04
C GLN A 17 -25.91 4.83 -4.07
N GLY A 18 -26.53 3.81 -3.47
CA GLY A 18 -27.96 3.69 -3.26
C GLY A 18 -28.27 3.52 -1.78
N SER A 19 -29.15 4.39 -1.27
CA SER A 19 -29.71 4.46 0.09
C SER A 19 -29.58 3.18 0.95
N SER A 20 -28.82 3.30 2.04
CA SER A 20 -28.96 2.57 3.32
C SER A 20 -29.70 1.23 3.29
N GLN A 21 -29.18 0.24 2.55
CA GLN A 21 -29.48 -1.18 2.75
C GLN A 21 -28.22 -1.99 2.45
N HIS A 22 -27.77 -2.75 3.45
CA HIS A 22 -26.63 -3.67 3.47
C HIS A 22 -25.95 -3.92 2.11
N LEU A 23 -24.77 -3.33 1.92
CA LEU A 23 -23.85 -3.67 0.83
C LEU A 23 -23.40 -5.13 0.98
N ARG A 24 -24.17 -6.08 0.42
CA ARG A 24 -23.73 -7.48 0.28
C ARG A 24 -22.67 -7.53 -0.81
N TRP A 25 -21.41 -7.40 -0.41
CA TRP A 25 -20.28 -7.76 -1.27
C TRP A 25 -20.47 -9.21 -1.74
N ARG A 26 -20.51 -9.39 -3.06
CA ARG A 26 -20.51 -10.74 -3.66
C ARG A 26 -19.06 -11.23 -3.69
N PRO A 27 -18.79 -12.53 -3.53
CA PRO A 27 -17.43 -13.10 -3.62
C PRO A 27 -16.65 -12.58 -4.84
N GLY A 28 -17.33 -12.37 -5.96
CA GLY A 28 -16.74 -11.84 -7.19
C GLY A 28 -16.04 -10.48 -7.04
N SER A 29 -16.52 -9.58 -6.17
CA SER A 29 -15.88 -8.28 -5.97
C SER A 29 -14.53 -8.40 -5.24
N LEU A 30 -14.39 -9.36 -4.32
CA LEU A 30 -13.12 -9.65 -3.64
C LEU A 30 -12.11 -10.35 -4.57
N MET A 31 -12.61 -11.17 -5.50
CA MET A 31 -11.80 -11.96 -6.44
C MET A 31 -11.35 -11.18 -7.68
N LEU A 32 -12.12 -10.16 -8.10
CA LEU A 32 -11.79 -9.33 -9.26
C LEU A 32 -10.98 -8.10 -8.85
N GLY A 33 -11.41 -7.38 -7.81
CA GLY A 33 -10.85 -6.07 -7.47
C GLY A 33 -10.86 -5.14 -8.70
N LYS A 34 -9.73 -4.45 -8.96
CA LYS A 34 -9.48 -3.71 -10.21
C LYS A 34 -8.74 -4.53 -11.28
N GLU A 35 -8.80 -5.85 -11.18
CA GLU A 35 -8.02 -6.79 -12.01
C GLU A 35 -6.51 -6.56 -11.91
N ARG A 36 -6.04 -6.20 -10.70
CA ARG A 36 -4.63 -6.00 -10.34
C ARG A 36 -4.17 -7.06 -9.32
N SER A 37 -2.88 -7.01 -8.96
CA SER A 37 -2.17 -8.02 -8.17
C SER A 37 -2.73 -8.29 -6.76
N SER A 38 -3.51 -7.38 -6.19
CA SER A 38 -3.99 -7.45 -4.80
C SER A 38 -5.38 -8.09 -4.63
N ARG A 39 -5.67 -9.17 -5.38
CA ARG A 39 -6.99 -9.83 -5.35
C ARG A 39 -7.00 -11.11 -4.51
N PHE A 40 -8.17 -11.47 -4.00
CA PHE A 40 -8.36 -12.75 -3.30
C PHE A 40 -8.39 -13.92 -4.28
N THR A 41 -7.91 -15.09 -3.82
CA THR A 41 -8.29 -16.37 -4.42
C THR A 41 -9.73 -16.72 -4.04
N ALA A 42 -10.32 -17.70 -4.73
CA ALA A 42 -11.67 -18.18 -4.39
C ALA A 42 -11.75 -18.71 -2.95
N VAL A 43 -10.70 -19.40 -2.48
CA VAL A 43 -10.61 -19.89 -1.09
C VAL A 43 -10.56 -18.75 -0.10
N GLN A 44 -9.72 -17.73 -0.33
CA GLN A 44 -9.62 -16.57 0.55
C GLN A 44 -10.95 -15.80 0.62
N ALA A 45 -11.61 -15.58 -0.51
CA ALA A 45 -12.91 -14.91 -0.54
C ALA A 45 -14.00 -15.69 0.17
N GLN A 46 -14.05 -17.01 -0.03
CA GLN A 46 -15.00 -17.86 0.68
C GLN A 46 -14.69 -17.90 2.18
N GLN A 47 -13.42 -18.00 2.57
CA GLN A 47 -12.99 -17.99 3.96
C GLN A 47 -13.40 -16.67 4.64
N PHE A 48 -13.17 -15.52 4.03
CA PHE A 48 -13.59 -14.22 4.59
C PHE A 48 -15.08 -14.16 4.89
N LEU A 49 -15.92 -14.71 4.00
CA LEU A 49 -17.37 -14.79 4.18
C LEU A 49 -17.77 -15.83 5.22
N ASP A 50 -17.16 -17.01 5.16
CA ASP A 50 -17.41 -18.11 6.10
C ASP A 50 -17.05 -17.68 7.51
N GLU A 51 -15.98 -16.90 7.68
CA GLU A 51 -15.54 -16.29 8.94
C GLU A 51 -16.54 -15.30 9.54
N GLY A 52 -17.56 -14.91 8.77
CA GLY A 52 -18.67 -14.09 9.24
C GLY A 52 -18.39 -12.59 9.15
N TRP A 53 -17.53 -12.13 8.24
CA TRP A 53 -17.33 -10.70 8.03
C TRP A 53 -18.36 -10.11 7.05
N THR A 54 -18.81 -8.89 7.33
CA THR A 54 -19.67 -8.11 6.42
C THR A 54 -19.23 -6.65 6.36
N VAL A 55 -19.64 -5.93 5.31
CA VAL A 55 -19.40 -4.49 5.18
C VAL A 55 -20.49 -3.71 5.90
N ALA A 56 -20.10 -2.92 6.89
CA ALA A 56 -20.97 -2.02 7.62
C ALA A 56 -21.08 -0.64 6.96
N GLU A 57 -19.99 -0.15 6.36
CA GLU A 57 -19.95 1.07 5.57
C GLU A 57 -18.76 1.06 4.60
N HIS A 58 -18.87 1.76 3.47
CA HIS A 58 -17.78 1.94 2.52
C HIS A 58 -17.80 3.36 1.95
N ILE A 59 -16.62 3.96 1.82
CA ILE A 59 -16.42 5.17 1.03
C ILE A 59 -15.48 4.85 -0.13
N SER A 60 -15.98 5.02 -1.34
CA SER A 60 -15.21 4.90 -2.58
C SER A 60 -14.24 6.07 -2.73
N ASN A 61 -13.34 5.99 -3.70
CA ASN A 61 -12.29 6.98 -3.89
C ASN A 61 -12.85 8.42 -3.95
N THR A 62 -12.50 9.24 -2.95
CA THR A 62 -12.79 10.68 -2.93
C THR A 62 -11.92 11.42 -3.93
N THR A 63 -12.12 12.72 -4.08
CA THR A 63 -11.31 13.58 -4.96
C THR A 63 -9.84 13.75 -4.49
N THR A 64 -9.51 13.31 -3.27
CA THR A 64 -8.14 13.27 -2.74
C THR A 64 -7.49 11.87 -2.85
N GLY A 65 -8.25 10.86 -3.29
CA GLY A 65 -7.80 9.47 -3.37
C GLY A 65 -8.11 8.64 -2.13
N PHE A 66 -8.69 9.25 -1.09
CA PHE A 66 -9.08 8.52 0.12
C PHE A 66 -10.17 7.48 -0.18
N SER A 67 -10.03 6.28 0.38
CA SER A 67 -11.09 5.26 0.43
C SER A 67 -10.90 4.38 1.65
N GLY A 68 -12.01 3.91 2.20
CA GLY A 68 -12.01 3.04 3.36
C GLY A 68 -13.24 2.16 3.42
N THR A 69 -13.11 1.05 4.15
CA THR A 69 -14.21 0.11 4.41
C THR A 69 -14.27 -0.23 5.88
N LEU A 70 -15.46 -0.08 6.47
CA LEU A 70 -15.75 -0.53 7.82
C LEU A 70 -16.38 -1.92 7.73
N PHE A 71 -15.69 -2.93 8.25
CA PHE A 71 -16.20 -4.28 8.38
C PHE A 71 -16.79 -4.52 9.76
N ARG A 72 -17.72 -5.47 9.85
CA ARG A 72 -18.31 -5.95 11.10
C ARG A 72 -18.26 -7.47 11.15
N ALA A 73 -17.83 -8.02 12.28
CA ALA A 73 -17.96 -9.46 12.53
C ALA A 73 -19.42 -9.80 12.87
N LEU A 74 -19.96 -10.84 12.25
CA LEU A 74 -21.32 -11.35 12.47
C LEU A 74 -21.36 -12.45 13.53
N ARG A 75 -20.21 -13.01 13.90
CA ARG A 75 -20.10 -14.13 14.85
C ARG A 75 -18.86 -13.99 15.72
N THR A 76 -18.93 -14.57 16.91
CA THR A 76 -17.79 -14.70 17.82
C THR A 76 -16.95 -15.90 17.38
N ASP A 77 -15.63 -15.73 17.40
CA ASP A 77 -14.64 -16.78 17.19
C ASP A 77 -13.54 -16.63 18.25
N GLU A 78 -13.72 -17.32 19.38
CA GLU A 78 -12.82 -17.25 20.54
C GLU A 78 -11.39 -17.67 20.18
N SER A 79 -11.22 -18.59 19.24
CA SER A 79 -9.90 -19.08 18.82
C SER A 79 -9.05 -18.01 18.14
N ARG A 80 -9.69 -16.98 17.58
CA ARG A 80 -9.04 -15.84 16.93
C ARG A 80 -9.24 -14.52 17.69
N GLY A 81 -9.87 -14.58 18.86
CA GLY A 81 -10.17 -13.39 19.68
C GLY A 81 -11.24 -12.46 19.08
N ILE A 82 -12.02 -12.92 18.11
CA ILE A 82 -13.03 -12.14 17.39
C ILE A 82 -14.35 -12.18 18.16
N THR A 83 -14.94 -11.02 18.44
CA THR A 83 -16.26 -10.91 19.08
C THR A 83 -17.32 -10.45 18.10
N ALA A 84 -18.51 -11.08 18.10
CA ALA A 84 -19.62 -10.65 17.27
C ALA A 84 -19.93 -9.15 17.49
N GLY A 85 -20.04 -8.41 16.39
CA GLY A 85 -20.30 -6.97 16.39
C GLY A 85 -19.05 -6.09 16.43
N GLU A 86 -17.85 -6.64 16.66
CA GLU A 86 -16.59 -5.89 16.54
C GLU A 86 -16.41 -5.33 15.13
N LEU A 87 -15.59 -4.27 15.04
CA LEU A 87 -15.41 -3.47 13.85
C LEU A 87 -13.95 -3.47 13.39
N VAL A 88 -13.76 -3.51 12.08
CA VAL A 88 -12.43 -3.32 11.46
C VAL A 88 -12.54 -2.18 10.45
N LEU A 89 -11.84 -1.08 10.70
CA LEU A 89 -11.67 0.02 9.76
C LEU A 89 -10.44 -0.26 8.89
N SER A 90 -10.67 -0.59 7.63
CA SER A 90 -9.61 -0.84 6.64
C SER A 90 -9.44 0.35 5.71
N LEU A 91 -8.21 0.87 5.64
CA LEU A 91 -7.83 2.04 4.86
C LEU A 91 -7.05 1.60 3.62
N ARG A 92 -7.47 2.08 2.44
CA ARG A 92 -6.92 1.67 1.14
C ARG A 92 -5.49 2.19 0.95
N SER A 93 -4.71 1.46 0.17
CA SER A 93 -3.38 1.84 -0.31
C SER A 93 -3.43 2.75 -1.55
N THR A 94 -2.28 3.21 -2.03
CA THR A 94 -2.06 3.88 -3.32
C THR A 94 -2.59 3.03 -4.49
N GLU A 95 -3.40 3.62 -5.37
CA GLU A 95 -3.67 3.09 -6.71
C GLU A 95 -2.58 3.50 -7.69
N PHE A 96 -1.43 2.84 -7.57
CA PHE A 96 -0.22 3.23 -8.28
C PHE A 96 -0.35 3.20 -9.81
N ILE A 97 -1.04 2.19 -10.35
CA ILE A 97 -1.25 2.00 -11.79
C ILE A 97 -2.36 2.95 -12.26
N ASP A 98 -3.58 2.76 -11.76
CA ASP A 98 -4.76 3.41 -12.32
C ASP A 98 -4.95 4.88 -11.85
N ASP A 99 -4.25 5.31 -10.78
CA ASP A 99 -4.39 6.65 -10.19
C ASP A 99 -3.06 7.32 -9.84
N ALA A 100 -2.08 7.19 -10.75
CA ALA A 100 -0.73 7.72 -10.54
C ALA A 100 -0.69 9.25 -10.30
N ALA A 101 -1.57 10.03 -10.92
CA ALA A 101 -1.55 11.48 -10.76
C ALA A 101 -2.03 11.95 -9.38
N ARG A 102 -3.02 11.29 -8.78
CA ARG A 102 -3.55 11.67 -7.47
C ARG A 102 -2.80 10.99 -6.34
N ASP A 103 -2.75 9.66 -6.34
CA ASP A 103 -2.20 8.89 -5.23
C ASP A 103 -0.66 8.90 -5.23
N ASN A 104 -0.01 8.88 -6.40
CA ASN A 104 1.46 8.90 -6.46
C ASN A 104 1.99 10.33 -6.54
N GLN A 105 1.66 11.08 -7.59
CA GLN A 105 2.24 12.41 -7.79
C GLN A 105 1.84 13.40 -6.71
N ALA A 106 0.54 13.65 -6.55
CA ALA A 106 0.08 14.64 -5.59
C ALA A 106 0.33 14.18 -4.15
N THR A 107 -0.09 12.96 -3.79
CA THR A 107 0.04 12.49 -2.41
C THR A 107 1.45 11.98 -2.08
N ASN A 108 1.96 10.92 -2.72
CA ASN A 108 3.24 10.32 -2.29
C ASN A 108 4.44 11.24 -2.52
N SER A 109 4.61 11.79 -3.73
CA SER A 109 5.75 12.63 -4.08
C SER A 109 5.67 14.01 -3.41
N MET A 110 4.54 14.69 -3.56
CA MET A 110 4.46 16.12 -3.24
C MET A 110 3.96 16.43 -1.83
N GLU A 111 3.26 15.49 -1.16
CA GLU A 111 2.78 15.67 0.21
C GLU A 111 3.58 14.81 1.20
N ILE A 112 3.62 13.49 1.05
CA ILE A 112 4.28 12.59 2.02
C ILE A 112 5.80 12.76 1.99
N LYS A 113 6.44 12.56 0.82
CA LYS A 113 7.90 12.61 0.71
C LYS A 113 8.46 13.98 1.04
N GLU A 114 7.79 15.06 0.62
CA GLU A 114 8.27 16.43 0.84
C GLU A 114 7.89 17.01 2.19
N LYS A 115 6.67 16.73 2.67
CA LYS A 115 6.06 17.44 3.81
C LYS A 115 5.67 16.50 4.96
N GLY A 116 5.76 15.19 4.76
CA GLY A 116 5.64 14.15 5.78
C GLY A 116 4.23 13.58 5.96
N TRP A 117 3.20 14.13 5.29
CA TRP A 117 1.80 13.80 5.58
C TRP A 117 0.92 13.84 4.34
N ALA A 118 -0.02 12.90 4.20
CA ALA A 118 -1.02 12.87 3.15
C ALA A 118 -2.23 13.78 3.48
N PHE A 119 -2.05 15.10 3.46
CA PHE A 119 -3.04 16.10 3.92
C PHE A 119 -4.45 15.86 3.38
N GLY A 120 -4.60 15.69 2.07
CA GLY A 120 -5.90 15.48 1.42
C GLY A 120 -6.60 14.21 1.88
N GLN A 121 -5.86 13.10 1.95
CA GLN A 121 -6.43 11.81 2.34
C GLN A 121 -6.70 11.74 3.84
N ILE A 122 -5.87 12.36 4.68
CA ILE A 122 -6.10 12.44 6.13
C ILE A 122 -7.32 13.31 6.44
N ALA A 123 -7.51 14.44 5.75
CA ALA A 123 -8.69 15.29 5.92
C ALA A 123 -10.00 14.55 5.58
N GLU A 124 -10.04 13.86 4.43
CA GLU A 124 -11.19 13.05 4.03
C GLU A 124 -11.41 11.82 4.95
N MET A 125 -10.32 11.17 5.39
CA MET A 125 -10.39 10.12 6.41
C MET A 125 -11.03 10.63 7.68
N LYS A 126 -10.56 11.78 8.19
CA LYS A 126 -11.09 12.37 9.42
C LYS A 126 -12.58 12.66 9.27
N LYS A 127 -12.98 13.35 8.21
CA LYS A 127 -14.37 13.69 7.92
C LYS A 127 -15.27 12.45 7.84
N TRP A 128 -14.81 11.39 7.18
CA TRP A 128 -15.58 10.14 7.09
C TRP A 128 -15.69 9.45 8.44
N VAL A 129 -14.59 9.30 9.19
CA VAL A 129 -14.59 8.68 10.52
C VAL A 129 -15.47 9.48 11.51
N ASP A 130 -15.38 10.81 11.52
CA ASP A 130 -16.26 11.66 12.32
C ASP A 130 -17.75 11.38 11.99
N SER A 131 -18.08 11.16 10.71
CA SER A 131 -19.44 10.79 10.30
C SER A 131 -19.86 9.41 10.78
N LEU A 132 -18.93 8.45 10.89
CA LEU A 132 -19.20 7.11 11.42
C LEU A 132 -19.51 7.16 12.92
N TYR A 133 -18.80 7.99 13.69
CA TYR A 133 -19.11 8.25 15.09
C TYR A 133 -20.44 9.00 15.25
N ALA A 134 -20.65 10.07 14.47
CA ALA A 134 -21.87 10.87 14.55
C ALA A 134 -23.14 10.07 14.20
N THR A 135 -23.02 9.09 13.30
CA THR A 135 -24.11 8.17 12.93
C THR A 135 -24.15 6.90 13.79
N SER A 136 -23.32 6.80 14.83
CA SER A 136 -23.22 5.64 15.73
C SER A 136 -22.95 4.30 15.00
N LYS A 137 -22.27 4.36 13.86
CA LYS A 137 -21.74 3.17 13.17
C LYS A 137 -20.49 2.62 13.84
N ILE A 138 -19.67 3.54 14.35
CA ILE A 138 -18.64 3.28 15.36
C ILE A 138 -19.15 3.90 16.66
N THR A 139 -19.09 3.15 17.75
CA THR A 139 -19.50 3.59 19.08
C THR A 139 -18.45 3.14 20.10
N ALA A 140 -18.33 3.87 21.22
CA ALA A 140 -17.29 3.60 22.22
C ALA A 140 -17.40 2.21 22.91
N ASP A 141 -18.56 1.54 22.82
CA ASP A 141 -18.74 0.17 23.32
C ASP A 141 -18.26 -0.90 22.32
N LYS A 142 -18.00 -0.54 21.07
CA LYS A 142 -17.55 -1.48 20.05
C LYS A 142 -16.03 -1.51 19.99
N ARG A 143 -15.49 -2.73 19.97
CA ARG A 143 -14.08 -2.95 19.67
C ARG A 143 -13.78 -2.50 18.24
N LEU A 144 -12.87 -1.54 18.10
CA LEU A 144 -12.44 -1.00 16.80
C LEU A 144 -10.99 -1.38 16.54
N THR A 145 -10.77 -2.15 15.48
CA THR A 145 -9.44 -2.39 14.93
C THR A 145 -9.23 -1.52 13.71
N VAL A 146 -8.05 -0.92 13.57
CA VAL A 146 -7.69 -0.13 12.38
C VAL A 146 -6.59 -0.85 11.61
N THR A 147 -6.72 -0.89 10.29
CA THR A 147 -5.70 -1.52 9.45
C THR A 147 -5.49 -0.78 8.13
N GLY A 148 -4.27 -0.87 7.60
CA GLY A 148 -3.96 -0.37 6.28
C GLY A 148 -2.61 -0.84 5.76
N TYR A 149 -2.53 -1.00 4.45
CA TYR A 149 -1.31 -1.42 3.73
C TYR A 149 -0.67 -0.23 3.01
N SER A 150 0.67 -0.11 3.04
CA SER A 150 1.41 0.99 2.38
C SER A 150 0.88 2.38 2.78
N LEU A 151 0.24 3.13 1.86
CA LEU A 151 -0.39 4.42 2.18
C LEU A 151 -1.50 4.27 3.21
N GLY A 152 -2.24 3.16 3.20
CA GLY A 152 -3.23 2.86 4.24
C GLY A 152 -2.61 2.74 5.62
N GLY A 153 -1.35 2.29 5.73
CA GLY A 153 -0.62 2.24 7.00
C GLY A 153 -0.25 3.63 7.52
N HIS A 154 0.09 4.56 6.62
CA HIS A 154 0.28 5.98 6.95
C HIS A 154 -1.01 6.59 7.50
N LEU A 155 -2.14 6.32 6.85
CA LEU A 155 -3.46 6.79 7.29
C LEU A 155 -3.88 6.16 8.63
N ALA A 156 -3.58 4.87 8.86
CA ALA A 156 -3.86 4.20 10.12
C ALA A 156 -3.03 4.79 11.28
N THR A 157 -1.79 5.20 11.01
CA THR A 157 -0.96 5.94 11.97
C THR A 157 -1.56 7.32 12.27
N ALA A 158 -1.95 8.06 11.22
CA ALA A 158 -2.62 9.36 11.38
C ALA A 158 -3.93 9.25 12.15
N PHE A 159 -4.72 8.18 11.94
CA PHE A 159 -5.92 7.88 12.72
C PHE A 159 -5.60 7.84 14.22
N ASN A 160 -4.59 7.07 14.63
CA ASN A 160 -4.25 6.92 16.06
C ASN A 160 -3.84 8.26 16.69
N MET A 161 -3.15 9.12 15.93
CA MET A 161 -2.79 10.46 16.41
C MET A 161 -3.98 11.42 16.51
N LEU A 162 -4.93 11.34 15.58
CA LEU A 162 -6.12 12.21 15.57
C LEU A 162 -7.17 11.81 16.62
N TYR A 163 -7.28 10.52 16.91
CA TYR A 163 -8.30 9.96 17.80
C TYR A 163 -7.70 9.38 19.09
N GLY A 164 -6.49 9.81 19.48
CA GLY A 164 -5.91 9.48 20.79
C GLY A 164 -5.74 7.98 21.07
N GLY A 165 -5.60 7.15 20.04
CA GLY A 165 -5.55 5.70 20.19
C GLY A 165 -6.90 5.05 20.50
N ASP A 166 -8.03 5.63 20.06
CA ASP A 166 -9.39 5.05 20.14
C ASP A 166 -9.51 3.63 19.55
N ALA A 167 -8.50 3.15 18.82
CA ALA A 167 -8.46 1.79 18.33
C ALA A 167 -8.00 0.82 19.43
N ASP A 168 -8.73 -0.26 19.63
CA ASP A 168 -8.32 -1.37 20.50
C ASP A 168 -7.01 -2.02 20.02
N ALA A 169 -6.84 -2.06 18.70
CA ALA A 169 -5.63 -2.52 18.04
C ALA A 169 -5.46 -1.84 16.67
N THR A 170 -4.21 -1.66 16.26
CA THR A 170 -3.85 -1.18 14.92
C THR A 170 -2.85 -2.11 14.26
N TYR A 171 -3.12 -2.53 13.03
CA TYR A 171 -2.25 -3.39 12.25
C TYR A 171 -1.93 -2.74 10.90
N THR A 172 -0.70 -2.28 10.72
CA THR A 172 -0.25 -1.80 9.41
C THR A 172 0.53 -2.90 8.70
N PHE A 173 0.44 -2.93 7.37
CA PHE A 173 1.13 -3.93 6.54
C PHE A 173 2.03 -3.21 5.53
N ASN A 174 3.36 -3.40 5.63
CA ASN A 174 4.35 -2.61 4.87
C ASN A 174 3.99 -1.10 4.85
N GLY A 175 3.47 -0.55 5.96
CA GLY A 175 2.94 0.81 5.99
C GLY A 175 4.04 1.84 5.77
N ALA A 176 3.75 2.92 5.05
CA ALA A 176 4.60 4.10 5.10
C ALA A 176 4.46 4.77 6.48
N GLY A 177 5.57 5.21 7.08
CA GLY A 177 5.52 6.00 8.30
C GLY A 177 4.98 7.42 8.07
N VAL A 178 4.98 8.24 9.12
CA VAL A 178 4.48 9.62 9.11
C VAL A 178 5.57 10.64 9.46
N GLY A 179 5.38 11.89 9.05
CA GLY A 179 6.26 13.01 9.36
C GLY A 179 6.22 13.44 10.83
N LYS A 180 6.89 14.55 11.12
CA LYS A 180 6.86 15.21 12.43
C LYS A 180 5.90 16.39 12.42
N GLU A 181 5.28 16.62 13.56
CA GLU A 181 4.64 17.89 13.90
C GLU A 181 5.73 18.95 14.22
N ARG A 182 5.46 20.21 13.93
CA ARG A 182 6.35 21.35 14.19
C ARG A 182 5.60 22.48 14.89
N ASN A 183 6.36 23.41 15.46
CA ASN A 183 5.84 24.65 16.07
C ASN A 183 4.83 24.42 17.22
N GLY A 184 4.81 23.22 17.81
CA GLY A 184 3.83 22.86 18.84
C GLY A 184 2.38 22.77 18.31
N VAL A 185 2.19 22.68 16.99
CA VAL A 185 0.87 22.55 16.37
C VAL A 185 0.59 21.06 16.13
N SER A 186 -0.55 20.59 16.61
CA SER A 186 -0.94 19.20 16.45
C SER A 186 -1.27 18.83 15.00
N LEU A 187 -1.25 17.55 14.67
CA LEU A 187 -1.75 17.02 13.41
C LEU A 187 -3.22 17.39 13.22
N ALA A 188 -4.03 17.31 14.28
CA ALA A 188 -5.43 17.68 14.24
C ALA A 188 -5.64 19.13 13.80
N ASP A 189 -4.91 20.08 14.40
CA ASP A 189 -4.98 21.49 14.04
C ASP A 189 -4.45 21.77 12.63
N THR A 190 -3.37 21.08 12.26
CA THR A 190 -2.76 21.18 10.93
C THR A 190 -3.75 20.74 9.84
N ILE A 191 -4.40 19.58 10.03
CA ILE A 191 -5.39 19.03 9.10
C ILE A 191 -6.66 19.89 9.09
N ALA A 192 -7.12 20.39 10.23
CA ALA A 192 -8.28 21.28 10.28
C ALA A 192 -8.01 22.60 9.52
N ASN A 193 -6.81 23.16 9.67
CA ASN A 193 -6.44 24.36 8.92
C ASN A 193 -6.33 24.09 7.41
N PHE A 194 -5.69 22.99 7.03
CA PHE A 194 -5.66 22.53 5.64
C PHE A 194 -7.06 22.37 5.05
N ASP A 195 -7.95 21.66 5.75
CA ASP A 195 -9.31 21.36 5.30
C ASP A 195 -10.15 22.63 5.10
N ARG A 196 -9.98 23.63 5.97
CA ARG A 196 -10.61 24.95 5.82
C ARG A 196 -10.09 25.69 4.59
N MET A 197 -8.78 25.69 4.35
CA MET A 197 -8.15 26.46 3.27
C MET A 197 -8.35 25.84 1.89
N ARG A 198 -8.38 24.51 1.78
CA ARG A 198 -8.53 23.83 0.47
C ARG A 198 -9.90 24.06 -0.17
N GLN A 199 -10.91 24.44 0.62
CA GLN A 199 -12.27 24.63 0.13
C GLN A 199 -12.27 25.59 -1.05
N ILE A 200 -13.04 25.23 -2.09
CA ILE A 200 -13.14 26.03 -3.30
C ILE A 200 -13.70 27.44 -3.06
N THR A 201 -14.50 27.60 -2.01
CA THR A 201 -15.09 28.87 -1.59
C THR A 201 -14.18 29.67 -0.66
N ALA A 202 -13.05 29.12 -0.22
CA ALA A 202 -12.13 29.82 0.68
C ALA A 202 -11.43 30.97 -0.07
N ASP A 203 -11.40 32.13 0.58
CA ASP A 203 -10.59 33.26 0.17
C ASP A 203 -9.24 33.21 0.90
N LEU A 204 -8.17 32.93 0.17
CA LEU A 204 -6.80 32.95 0.70
C LEU A 204 -6.06 34.25 0.34
N GLY A 205 -6.76 35.29 -0.14
CA GLY A 205 -6.17 36.56 -0.54
C GLY A 205 -5.44 37.26 0.60
N ASP A 206 -5.94 37.10 1.82
CA ASP A 206 -5.31 37.64 3.04
C ASP A 206 -4.06 36.86 3.48
N GLN A 207 -3.71 35.75 2.81
CA GLN A 207 -2.41 35.10 2.97
C GLN A 207 -1.29 35.84 2.21
N PHE A 208 -1.64 36.78 1.33
CA PHE A 208 -0.70 37.56 0.53
C PHE A 208 -0.70 39.02 0.99
N THR A 209 0.46 39.48 1.43
CA THR A 209 0.73 40.89 1.77
C THR A 209 1.05 41.73 0.54
N ASN A 210 1.61 41.12 -0.52
CA ASN A 210 1.89 41.78 -1.78
C ASN A 210 0.60 41.90 -2.63
N PRO A 211 0.13 43.14 -2.92
CA PRO A 211 -1.14 43.34 -3.64
C PRO A 211 -1.11 42.82 -5.08
N ALA A 212 0.05 42.80 -5.74
CA ALA A 212 0.17 42.25 -7.09
C ALA A 212 0.01 40.71 -7.06
N VAL A 213 0.63 40.03 -6.09
CA VAL A 213 0.49 38.58 -5.90
C VAL A 213 -0.97 38.24 -5.55
N ARG A 214 -1.58 39.01 -4.65
CA ARG A 214 -3.00 38.86 -4.29
C ARG A 214 -3.90 38.96 -5.51
N ALA A 215 -3.71 39.97 -6.37
CA ALA A 215 -4.51 40.15 -7.58
C ALA A 215 -4.35 38.96 -8.56
N VAL A 216 -3.14 38.42 -8.72
CA VAL A 216 -2.93 37.21 -9.53
C VAL A 216 -3.63 36.02 -8.91
N TYR A 217 -3.48 35.77 -7.60
CA TYR A 217 -4.22 34.71 -6.91
C TYR A 217 -5.74 34.83 -7.11
N GLU A 218 -6.32 36.03 -6.95
CA GLU A 218 -7.74 36.29 -7.14
C GLU A 218 -8.22 35.98 -8.57
N SER A 219 -7.35 36.12 -9.58
CA SER A 219 -7.65 35.72 -10.97
C SER A 219 -7.61 34.19 -11.19
N LEU A 220 -6.81 33.47 -10.38
CA LEU A 220 -6.64 32.02 -10.49
C LEU A 220 -7.68 31.25 -9.69
N ARG A 221 -8.05 31.76 -8.51
CA ARG A 221 -9.02 31.08 -7.64
C ARG A 221 -10.35 30.92 -8.36
N GLY A 222 -10.94 29.74 -8.26
CA GLY A 222 -12.20 29.40 -8.93
C GLY A 222 -12.09 29.08 -10.42
N SER A 223 -10.98 29.40 -11.10
CA SER A 223 -10.71 28.99 -12.49
C SER A 223 -9.73 27.82 -12.59
N LEU A 224 -8.71 27.76 -11.73
CA LEU A 224 -7.83 26.59 -11.59
C LEU A 224 -8.39 25.62 -10.56
N LYS A 225 -9.22 24.69 -11.03
CA LYS A 225 -9.90 23.64 -10.27
C LYS A 225 -10.35 22.50 -11.20
N ASP A 226 -10.83 21.39 -10.64
CA ASP A 226 -11.51 20.32 -11.38
C ASP A 226 -10.71 19.85 -12.62
N GLY A 227 -9.39 19.75 -12.50
CA GLY A 227 -8.52 19.32 -13.60
C GLY A 227 -8.23 20.39 -14.66
N ALA A 228 -8.60 21.66 -14.44
CA ALA A 228 -8.35 22.74 -15.38
C ALA A 228 -6.84 22.92 -15.66
N ILE A 229 -6.50 23.05 -16.94
CA ILE A 229 -5.15 23.34 -17.40
C ILE A 229 -4.97 24.87 -17.39
N PRO A 230 -3.90 25.40 -16.76
CA PRO A 230 -3.63 26.84 -16.81
C PRO A 230 -3.54 27.37 -18.24
N SER A 231 -4.23 28.47 -18.51
CA SER A 231 -4.13 29.19 -19.79
C SER A 231 -2.79 29.91 -19.93
N GLU A 232 -2.44 30.30 -21.15
CA GLU A 232 -1.22 31.07 -21.40
C GLU A 232 -1.23 32.41 -20.65
N ALA A 233 -2.38 33.10 -20.63
CA ALA A 233 -2.52 34.35 -19.88
C ALA A 233 -2.26 34.16 -18.38
N GLN A 234 -2.75 33.07 -17.79
CA GLN A 234 -2.49 32.74 -16.38
C GLN A 234 -1.02 32.42 -16.12
N ARG A 235 -0.37 31.66 -17.02
CA ARG A 235 1.08 31.41 -16.94
C ARG A 235 1.86 32.72 -16.97
N GLN A 236 1.56 33.60 -17.93
CA GLN A 236 2.24 34.89 -18.05
C GLN A 236 1.99 35.80 -16.84
N ALA A 237 0.78 35.79 -16.27
CA ALA A 237 0.47 36.55 -15.07
C ALA A 237 1.30 36.10 -13.85
N VAL A 238 1.49 34.78 -13.68
CA VAL A 238 2.35 34.24 -12.61
C VAL A 238 3.83 34.52 -12.89
N LEU A 239 4.29 34.36 -14.13
CA LEU A 239 5.68 34.64 -14.51
C LEU A 239 6.04 36.13 -14.37
N ALA A 240 5.10 37.04 -14.60
CA ALA A 240 5.31 38.48 -14.45
C ALA A 240 5.56 38.91 -12.99
N LEU A 241 5.28 38.05 -12.00
CA LEU A 241 5.61 38.29 -10.60
C LEU A 241 7.08 38.00 -10.28
N LEU A 242 7.78 37.24 -11.13
CA LEU A 242 9.18 36.91 -10.94
C LEU A 242 10.07 38.09 -11.35
N PRO A 243 11.24 38.27 -10.69
CA PRO A 243 12.19 39.29 -11.11
C PRO A 243 12.66 39.04 -12.54
N ALA A 244 12.91 40.11 -13.31
CA ALA A 244 13.47 39.99 -14.64
C ALA A 244 14.80 39.20 -14.61
N PRO A 245 15.10 38.34 -15.61
CA PRO A 245 16.36 37.60 -15.65
C PRO A 245 17.56 38.57 -15.62
N GLY A 246 18.29 38.63 -14.50
CA GLY A 246 19.36 39.59 -14.27
C GLY A 246 20.66 38.94 -13.76
N SER A 247 21.69 38.94 -14.61
CA SER A 247 23.15 38.73 -14.41
C SER A 247 23.70 37.58 -13.54
N VAL A 248 22.89 36.82 -12.80
CA VAL A 248 23.33 35.60 -12.12
C VAL A 248 22.78 34.40 -12.88
N PRO A 249 23.61 33.66 -13.64
CA PRO A 249 23.19 32.41 -14.26
C PRO A 249 22.71 31.45 -13.16
N GLY A 250 21.42 31.12 -13.17
CA GLY A 250 20.87 30.03 -12.33
C GLY A 250 19.97 30.42 -11.15
N SER A 251 19.65 31.70 -10.90
CA SER A 251 18.64 32.06 -9.88
C SER A 251 17.46 32.82 -10.47
N VAL A 252 16.36 32.10 -10.72
CA VAL A 252 15.02 32.66 -11.03
C VAL A 252 14.16 32.73 -9.75
N VAL A 253 14.78 32.64 -8.57
CA VAL A 253 14.06 32.56 -7.29
C VAL A 253 13.79 33.96 -6.75
N SER A 254 12.50 34.34 -6.65
CA SER A 254 12.09 35.58 -6.00
C SER A 254 12.42 35.57 -4.50
N THR A 255 12.84 36.70 -3.94
CA THR A 255 13.02 36.87 -2.48
C THR A 255 11.71 37.17 -1.75
N ASP A 256 10.64 37.51 -2.47
CA ASP A 256 9.32 37.77 -1.91
C ASP A 256 8.64 36.44 -1.52
N PRO A 257 8.29 36.22 -0.24
CA PRO A 257 7.65 34.97 0.22
C PRO A 257 6.28 34.73 -0.43
N ASP A 258 5.54 35.79 -0.78
CA ASP A 258 4.22 35.69 -1.42
C ASP A 258 4.36 35.19 -2.85
N VAL A 259 5.33 35.73 -3.59
CA VAL A 259 5.66 35.28 -4.96
C VAL A 259 6.09 33.81 -4.93
N ARG A 260 6.97 33.42 -3.99
CA ARG A 260 7.41 32.02 -3.85
C ARG A 260 6.25 31.08 -3.57
N LEU A 261 5.36 31.44 -2.65
CA LEU A 261 4.22 30.61 -2.26
C LEU A 261 3.26 30.40 -3.44
N LEU A 262 2.86 31.47 -4.13
CA LEU A 262 1.93 31.37 -5.26
C LEU A 262 2.57 30.63 -6.45
N TYR A 263 3.84 30.92 -6.75
CA TYR A 263 4.57 30.26 -7.83
C TYR A 263 4.74 28.77 -7.57
N GLU A 264 5.10 28.37 -6.35
CA GLU A 264 5.22 26.95 -5.96
C GLU A 264 3.86 26.25 -6.08
N ALA A 265 2.78 26.84 -5.56
CA ALA A 265 1.43 26.27 -5.68
C ALA A 265 1.00 26.09 -7.14
N PHE A 266 1.27 27.10 -8.00
CA PHE A 266 0.96 27.05 -9.43
C PHE A 266 1.78 25.99 -10.17
N SER A 267 3.10 25.94 -9.91
CA SER A 267 4.02 24.96 -10.50
C SER A 267 3.62 23.52 -10.17
N ARG A 268 3.21 23.29 -8.90
CA ARG A 268 2.71 21.98 -8.43
C ARG A 268 1.49 21.50 -9.21
N ILE A 269 0.56 22.38 -9.59
CA ILE A 269 -0.56 22.03 -10.49
C ILE A 269 -0.02 21.59 -11.86
N GLN A 270 0.94 22.32 -12.42
CA GLN A 270 1.52 21.97 -13.73
C GLN A 270 2.21 20.61 -13.71
N ILE A 271 2.88 20.24 -12.60
CA ILE A 271 3.50 18.93 -12.42
C ILE A 271 2.43 17.81 -12.43
N ILE A 272 1.33 18.00 -11.70
CA ILE A 272 0.21 17.03 -11.69
C ILE A 272 -0.40 16.91 -13.08
N GLN A 273 -0.63 18.04 -13.77
CA GLN A 273 -1.17 18.05 -15.13
C GLN A 273 -0.23 17.39 -16.15
N ALA A 274 1.08 17.58 -16.00
CA ALA A 274 2.06 16.88 -16.83
C ALA A 274 2.01 15.37 -16.60
N GLU A 275 1.82 14.92 -15.36
CA GLU A 275 1.62 13.50 -15.06
C GLU A 275 0.33 12.96 -15.67
N MET A 276 -0.78 13.69 -15.56
CA MET A 276 -2.05 13.34 -16.20
C MET A 276 -1.90 13.22 -17.72
N ALA A 277 -1.21 14.16 -18.36
CA ALA A 277 -0.93 14.10 -19.80
C ALA A 277 -0.02 12.93 -20.18
N ARG A 278 0.91 12.54 -19.30
CA ARG A 278 1.81 11.40 -19.49
C ARG A 278 1.04 10.08 -19.44
N ILE A 279 0.20 9.88 -18.42
CA ILE A 279 -0.60 8.66 -18.23
C ILE A 279 -1.84 8.61 -19.12
N GLY A 280 -2.26 9.73 -19.71
CA GLY A 280 -3.30 9.78 -20.74
C GLY A 280 -2.87 9.19 -22.09
N LYS A 281 -1.58 8.83 -22.25
CA LYS A 281 -1.09 8.04 -23.39
C LYS A 281 -1.34 6.56 -23.13
N PRO A 282 -1.51 5.71 -24.16
CA PRO A 282 -1.79 4.29 -23.98
C PRO A 282 -0.58 3.56 -23.38
N LEU A 283 -0.51 3.51 -22.05
CA LEU A 283 0.38 2.63 -21.30
C LEU A 283 -0.33 1.29 -21.11
N ASN A 284 0.40 0.20 -21.32
CA ASN A 284 -0.14 -1.16 -21.21
C ASN A 284 0.71 -2.03 -20.29
N SER A 285 0.17 -3.16 -19.83
CA SER A 285 0.89 -4.07 -18.94
C SER A 285 2.06 -4.78 -19.63
N GLY A 286 2.02 -4.93 -20.96
CA GLY A 286 3.04 -5.65 -21.74
C GLY A 286 2.97 -7.17 -21.64
N GLY A 287 2.14 -7.70 -20.74
CA GLY A 287 1.97 -9.13 -20.49
C GLY A 287 0.90 -9.79 -21.36
N ASN A 288 0.58 -11.05 -21.04
CA ASN A 288 -0.56 -11.77 -21.63
C ASN A 288 -1.53 -12.20 -20.49
N PRO A 289 -2.76 -11.64 -20.42
CA PRO A 289 -3.31 -10.64 -21.33
C PRO A 289 -2.63 -9.27 -21.19
N ASN A 290 -2.55 -8.54 -22.29
CA ASN A 290 -2.08 -7.16 -22.29
C ASN A 290 -3.24 -6.27 -21.83
N VAL A 291 -3.08 -5.59 -20.70
CA VAL A 291 -4.15 -4.81 -20.07
C VAL A 291 -3.77 -3.34 -20.10
N PRO A 292 -4.62 -2.46 -20.66
CA PRO A 292 -4.35 -1.03 -20.69
C PRO A 292 -4.49 -0.41 -19.29
N LEU A 293 -3.81 0.71 -19.11
CA LEU A 293 -4.05 1.63 -18.00
C LEU A 293 -5.47 2.19 -18.05
N GLN A 294 -6.09 2.37 -16.87
CA GLN A 294 -7.38 3.05 -16.74
C GLN A 294 -7.21 4.33 -15.91
N PRO A 295 -6.79 5.46 -16.51
CA PRO A 295 -6.51 6.67 -15.75
C PRO A 295 -7.78 7.30 -15.18
N VAL A 296 -7.67 7.85 -13.97
CA VAL A 296 -8.75 8.62 -13.33
C VAL A 296 -9.04 9.93 -14.09
N ASP A 297 -10.32 10.32 -14.14
CA ASP A 297 -10.75 11.61 -14.72
C ASP A 297 -10.07 12.77 -13.99
N ALA A 298 -9.51 13.70 -14.76
CA ALA A 298 -8.91 14.95 -14.29
C ALA A 298 -9.77 15.71 -13.27
N ARG A 299 -11.09 15.70 -13.46
CA ARG A 299 -12.06 16.38 -12.58
C ARG A 299 -12.14 15.76 -11.19
N SER A 300 -11.67 14.53 -11.02
CA SER A 300 -11.65 13.79 -9.76
C SER A 300 -10.33 13.97 -8.99
N ILE A 301 -9.46 14.89 -9.41
CA ILE A 301 -8.17 15.18 -8.78
C ILE A 301 -8.21 16.58 -8.16
N GLU A 302 -8.58 16.67 -6.89
CA GLU A 302 -8.72 17.94 -6.18
C GLU A 302 -7.41 18.72 -6.09
N ALA A 303 -6.27 18.00 -6.09
CA ALA A 303 -4.94 18.57 -6.04
C ALA A 303 -4.60 19.49 -7.24
N THR A 304 -5.44 19.52 -8.28
CA THR A 304 -5.34 20.49 -9.38
C THR A 304 -5.92 21.87 -9.05
N ASN A 305 -6.53 22.04 -7.86
CA ASN A 305 -7.06 23.30 -7.37
C ASN A 305 -5.96 24.17 -6.73
N ILE A 306 -5.91 25.46 -7.08
CA ILE A 306 -4.94 26.40 -6.49
C ILE A 306 -5.10 26.56 -4.97
N ASN A 307 -6.33 26.55 -4.45
CA ASN A 307 -6.56 26.59 -3.01
C ASN A 307 -6.03 25.33 -2.32
N TYR A 308 -6.16 24.16 -2.95
CA TYR A 308 -5.62 22.91 -2.41
C TYR A 308 -4.09 22.98 -2.29
N GLN A 309 -3.40 23.39 -3.36
CA GLN A 309 -1.92 23.49 -3.33
C GLN A 309 -1.42 24.54 -2.34
N LEU A 310 -2.08 25.70 -2.25
CA LEU A 310 -1.79 26.70 -1.23
C LEU A 310 -2.03 26.15 0.18
N ALA A 311 -3.12 25.41 0.39
CA ALA A 311 -3.44 24.81 1.67
C ALA A 311 -2.36 23.80 2.11
N VAL A 312 -1.89 22.93 1.21
CA VAL A 312 -0.77 22.01 1.49
C VAL A 312 0.47 22.80 1.92
N LEU A 313 0.87 23.81 1.13
CA LEU A 313 2.09 24.58 1.40
C LEU A 313 2.01 25.35 2.72
N ILE A 314 0.86 25.97 3.02
CA ILE A 314 0.66 26.73 4.26
C ILE A 314 0.59 25.79 5.46
N ALA A 315 -0.17 24.69 5.39
CA ALA A 315 -0.30 23.73 6.48
C ALA A 315 1.03 23.03 6.78
N SER A 316 1.81 22.70 5.74
CA SER A 316 3.12 22.05 5.88
C SER A 316 4.18 22.90 6.60
N ARG A 317 3.94 24.18 6.84
CA ARG A 317 4.80 25.00 7.72
C ARG A 317 4.86 24.45 9.16
N ASN A 318 3.85 23.66 9.54
CA ASN A 318 3.75 22.99 10.83
C ASN A 318 4.10 21.50 10.77
N THR A 319 4.71 21.04 9.68
CA THR A 319 5.13 19.65 9.55
C THR A 319 6.56 19.53 9.01
N GLU A 320 7.15 18.36 9.15
CA GLU A 320 8.46 18.04 8.58
C GLU A 320 8.46 16.59 8.08
N ALA A 321 8.94 16.37 6.85
CA ALA A 321 9.27 15.04 6.37
C ALA A 321 10.58 14.56 7.03
N ILE A 322 10.69 13.26 7.29
CA ILE A 322 11.94 12.69 7.77
C ILE A 322 12.87 12.60 6.56
N GLY A 323 14.05 13.21 6.69
CA GLY A 323 15.01 13.28 5.60
C GLY A 323 15.26 11.91 4.99
N VAL A 324 14.93 11.78 3.71
CA VAL A 324 15.38 10.66 2.88
C VAL A 324 16.89 10.78 2.84
N ILE A 325 17.62 9.86 3.49
CA ILE A 325 19.07 9.78 3.30
C ILE A 325 19.31 9.66 1.80
N ALA A 326 20.01 10.65 1.24
CA ALA A 326 20.21 10.77 -0.20
C ALA A 326 20.73 9.44 -0.78
N GLY A 327 20.08 8.96 -1.85
CA GLY A 327 20.55 7.82 -2.63
C GLY A 327 20.06 6.44 -2.20
N GLY A 328 18.75 6.24 -2.01
CA GLY A 328 18.15 4.90 -1.82
C GLY A 328 18.55 4.18 -0.53
N GLN A 329 19.35 4.83 0.32
CA GLN A 329 19.95 4.25 1.51
C GLN A 329 18.93 4.00 2.63
N GLN A 330 17.87 4.80 2.75
CA GLN A 330 16.82 4.54 3.75
C GLN A 330 16.03 3.25 3.48
N ALA A 331 16.03 2.77 2.23
CA ALA A 331 15.47 1.46 1.91
C ALA A 331 16.34 0.30 2.45
N LEU A 332 17.62 0.57 2.75
CA LEU A 332 18.60 -0.37 3.30
C LEU A 332 18.81 -0.20 4.81
N TYR A 333 18.38 0.92 5.40
CA TYR A 333 18.52 1.23 6.82
C TYR A 333 17.33 0.77 7.66
N ASP A 334 17.57 0.63 8.96
CA ASP A 334 16.55 0.28 9.94
C ASP A 334 15.45 1.34 10.02
N ARG A 335 14.22 0.86 10.20
CA ARG A 335 13.03 1.68 10.42
C ARG A 335 13.24 2.67 11.57
N GLN A 336 12.97 3.94 11.33
CA GLN A 336 13.03 4.95 12.38
C GLN A 336 11.75 4.95 13.22
N GLN A 337 11.88 4.69 14.52
CA GLN A 337 10.79 4.81 15.49
C GLN A 337 10.56 6.27 15.87
N GLY A 338 9.29 6.62 16.09
CA GLY A 338 8.87 7.88 16.67
C GLY A 338 9.27 8.00 18.13
N PRO A 339 8.99 9.15 18.77
CA PRO A 339 9.33 9.39 20.17
C PRO A 339 8.57 8.50 21.17
N TYR A 340 7.54 7.79 20.72
CA TYR A 340 6.73 6.87 21.51
C TYR A 340 6.15 5.77 20.62
N THR A 341 5.65 4.70 21.25
CA THR A 341 4.94 3.60 20.59
C THR A 341 3.52 3.56 21.13
N PHE A 342 2.52 3.47 20.24
CA PHE A 342 1.14 3.28 20.65
C PHE A 342 0.93 1.84 21.17
N ASN A 343 0.10 1.71 22.21
CA ASN A 343 -0.29 0.40 22.72
C ASN A 343 -1.09 -0.37 21.65
N ASN A 344 -0.90 -1.69 21.58
CA ASN A 344 -1.59 -2.58 20.63
C ASN A 344 -1.50 -2.14 19.15
N PHE A 345 -0.48 -1.36 18.80
CA PHE A 345 -0.16 -1.01 17.43
C PHE A 345 1.00 -1.90 16.98
N HIS A 346 0.77 -2.71 15.94
CA HIS A 346 1.77 -3.54 15.28
C HIS A 346 2.05 -3.05 13.85
N ASP A 347 3.32 -2.74 13.58
CA ASP A 347 3.81 -2.49 12.22
C ASP A 347 4.30 -3.80 11.61
N ILE A 348 3.44 -4.48 10.87
CA ILE A 348 3.71 -5.77 10.21
C ILE A 348 4.36 -5.51 8.85
N TYR A 349 5.46 -6.20 8.54
CA TYR A 349 6.18 -5.95 7.29
C TYR A 349 7.06 -7.10 6.83
N GLY A 350 7.34 -7.14 5.53
CA GLY A 350 8.29 -8.09 4.94
C GLY A 350 9.70 -7.86 5.48
N TYR A 351 10.33 -8.92 6.00
CA TYR A 351 11.70 -8.89 6.55
C TYR A 351 12.79 -8.68 5.47
N THR A 352 12.46 -8.83 4.20
CA THR A 352 13.38 -8.65 3.06
C THR A 352 13.94 -7.23 3.00
N SER A 353 15.19 -7.11 2.55
CA SER A 353 15.85 -5.83 2.29
C SER A 353 16.22 -5.72 0.81
N PRO A 354 16.01 -4.56 0.16
CA PRO A 354 15.51 -3.31 0.72
C PRO A 354 13.98 -3.24 0.87
N SER A 355 13.49 -2.39 1.79
CA SER A 355 12.06 -2.10 1.98
C SER A 355 11.81 -0.60 2.15
N ALA A 356 11.83 0.12 1.02
CA ALA A 356 11.81 1.59 1.00
C ALA A 356 10.56 2.20 1.67
N VAL A 357 9.39 1.64 1.39
CA VAL A 357 8.12 2.17 1.92
C VAL A 357 8.00 1.84 3.41
N ALA A 358 8.22 0.58 3.80
CA ALA A 358 8.05 0.15 5.19
C ALA A 358 9.11 0.67 6.16
N ASN A 359 10.16 1.32 5.66
CA ASN A 359 11.19 1.99 6.45
C ASN A 359 11.16 3.53 6.29
N SER A 360 10.23 4.05 5.49
CA SER A 360 10.10 5.49 5.27
C SER A 360 9.50 6.19 6.49
N GLN A 361 9.95 7.42 6.76
CA GLN A 361 9.36 8.29 7.78
C GLN A 361 9.42 7.71 9.21
N LEU A 362 8.61 8.22 10.16
CA LEU A 362 8.55 7.70 11.53
C LEU A 362 7.44 6.67 11.68
N HIS A 363 7.75 5.64 12.46
CA HIS A 363 6.81 4.58 12.82
C HIS A 363 6.48 4.62 14.31
N TYR A 364 5.26 4.24 14.66
CA TYR A 364 4.75 4.31 16.03
C TYR A 364 4.16 2.98 16.52
N GLY A 365 4.23 1.93 15.70
CA GLY A 365 3.87 0.58 16.07
C GLY A 365 5.07 -0.27 16.47
N THR A 366 4.76 -1.36 17.16
CA THR A 366 5.72 -2.42 17.47
C THR A 366 6.15 -3.10 16.17
N ALA A 367 7.45 -3.01 15.85
CA ALA A 367 8.02 -3.62 14.65
C ALA A 367 7.80 -5.14 14.68
N THR A 368 7.05 -5.65 13.70
CA THR A 368 6.65 -7.06 13.58
C THR A 368 7.10 -7.61 12.21
N PRO A 369 8.38 -7.99 12.05
CA PRO A 369 8.88 -8.52 10.79
C PRO A 369 8.31 -9.91 10.50
N VAL A 370 7.92 -10.12 9.25
CA VAL A 370 7.38 -11.37 8.72
C VAL A 370 8.26 -11.79 7.54
N PHE A 371 8.71 -13.04 7.55
CA PHE A 371 9.42 -13.58 6.40
C PHE A 371 8.52 -13.52 5.16
N ILE A 372 9.04 -13.05 4.03
CA ILE A 372 8.42 -13.18 2.71
C ILE A 372 9.50 -13.66 1.73
N GLU A 373 9.09 -14.35 0.67
CA GLU A 373 10.00 -14.78 -0.38
C GLU A 373 10.62 -13.57 -1.07
N ASP A 374 11.95 -13.60 -1.22
CA ASP A 374 12.65 -12.46 -1.78
C ASP A 374 12.40 -12.30 -3.28
N GLN A 375 12.31 -11.06 -3.72
CA GLN A 375 11.98 -10.69 -5.11
C GLN A 375 13.10 -9.84 -5.70
N PRO A 376 13.28 -9.84 -7.04
CA PRO A 376 14.20 -8.90 -7.65
C PRO A 376 13.80 -7.46 -7.29
N LEU A 377 14.79 -6.62 -6.97
CA LEU A 377 14.59 -5.21 -6.66
C LEU A 377 13.96 -4.45 -7.83
N PHE A 378 14.29 -4.84 -9.06
CA PHE A 378 13.70 -4.28 -10.28
C PHE A 378 13.56 -5.34 -11.37
N ARG A 379 12.61 -5.13 -12.29
CA ARG A 379 12.36 -5.96 -13.47
C ARG A 379 12.29 -5.12 -14.74
N GLY A 380 12.65 -5.75 -15.85
CA GLY A 380 12.56 -5.21 -17.20
C GLY A 380 13.56 -4.10 -17.50
N ASP A 381 13.16 -3.20 -18.39
CA ASP A 381 13.95 -2.03 -18.81
C ASP A 381 13.70 -0.84 -17.88
N VAL A 382 13.31 -1.09 -16.62
CA VAL A 382 13.14 -0.02 -15.62
C VAL A 382 14.33 0.90 -15.72
N ILE A 383 14.04 2.07 -16.26
CA ILE A 383 15.01 2.99 -16.77
C ILE A 383 15.84 3.42 -15.55
N TRP A 384 17.11 3.02 -15.47
CA TRP A 384 18.05 3.49 -14.44
C TRP A 384 18.20 5.03 -14.47
N ASP A 385 17.80 5.66 -15.57
CA ASP A 385 17.57 7.10 -15.67
C ASP A 385 16.40 7.60 -14.81
N ALA A 386 15.48 6.79 -14.28
CA ALA A 386 14.49 7.24 -13.29
C ALA A 386 15.11 7.45 -11.89
N ILE A 387 16.21 6.74 -11.58
CA ILE A 387 17.00 6.96 -10.36
C ILE A 387 18.08 8.02 -10.60
N LEU A 388 18.63 8.18 -11.82
CA LEU A 388 19.54 9.29 -12.15
C LEU A 388 18.82 10.62 -12.46
N GLN A 389 17.65 10.62 -13.11
CA GLN A 389 16.77 11.80 -13.26
C GLN A 389 16.10 12.17 -11.94
N SER A 390 16.02 11.26 -10.96
CA SER A 390 15.64 11.65 -9.59
C SER A 390 16.61 12.68 -9.00
N ALA A 391 17.86 12.74 -9.50
CA ALA A 391 18.85 13.74 -9.14
C ALA A 391 18.74 15.06 -9.95
N GLN A 392 18.00 15.10 -11.06
CA GLN A 392 17.81 16.31 -11.89
C GLN A 392 16.38 16.89 -11.87
N TYR A 393 15.35 16.11 -11.48
CA TYR A 393 13.95 16.55 -11.49
C TYR A 393 13.17 16.28 -10.19
N HIS A 394 13.82 15.82 -9.11
CA HIS A 394 13.22 15.57 -7.79
C HIS A 394 12.00 14.61 -7.74
N ASP A 395 11.62 13.98 -8.85
CA ASP A 395 10.43 13.14 -8.99
C ASP A 395 10.77 11.78 -9.61
N VAL A 396 10.28 10.69 -9.03
CA VAL A 396 10.57 9.32 -9.49
C VAL A 396 9.32 8.76 -10.17
N LYS A 397 9.32 8.78 -11.51
CA LYS A 397 8.22 8.21 -12.32
C LYS A 397 8.40 6.70 -12.44
N LEU A 398 7.91 5.96 -11.45
CA LEU A 398 8.01 4.51 -11.40
C LEU A 398 7.01 3.78 -12.34
N LEU A 399 5.93 4.44 -12.77
CA LEU A 399 4.96 3.86 -13.71
C LEU A 399 5.38 4.12 -15.16
N ALA A 400 5.78 3.08 -15.88
CA ALA A 400 6.18 3.13 -17.29
C ALA A 400 5.27 2.27 -18.19
N ASP A 401 5.48 2.34 -19.51
CA ASP A 401 4.84 1.38 -20.41
C ASP A 401 5.36 -0.04 -20.14
N ASN A 402 4.58 -1.05 -20.50
CA ASN A 402 4.80 -2.44 -20.10
C ASN A 402 4.93 -2.60 -18.57
N PHE A 403 4.07 -1.92 -17.80
CA PHE A 403 4.16 -1.87 -16.32
C PHE A 403 4.02 -3.23 -15.61
N GLY A 404 3.51 -4.27 -16.27
CA GLY A 404 3.52 -5.62 -15.73
C GLY A 404 4.89 -6.30 -15.82
N LEU A 405 5.71 -5.86 -16.76
CA LEU A 405 7.08 -6.36 -17.00
C LEU A 405 8.16 -5.44 -16.41
N ASN A 406 7.83 -4.16 -16.23
CA ASN A 406 8.70 -3.11 -15.72
C ASN A 406 8.21 -2.67 -14.33
N ASP A 407 8.90 -3.10 -13.28
CA ASP A 407 8.50 -2.80 -11.89
C ASP A 407 9.71 -2.65 -10.96
N PHE A 408 9.51 -1.99 -9.81
CA PHE A 408 10.51 -1.76 -8.79
C PHE A 408 9.94 -2.04 -7.39
N GLY A 409 10.66 -2.81 -6.58
CA GLY A 409 10.30 -3.09 -5.19
C GLY A 409 9.18 -4.11 -5.03
N ASP A 410 9.21 -5.21 -5.79
CA ASP A 410 8.23 -6.31 -5.72
C ASP A 410 8.07 -6.91 -4.29
N THR A 411 9.08 -6.77 -3.44
CA THR A 411 9.02 -7.13 -2.00
C THR A 411 8.02 -6.30 -1.21
N HIS A 412 7.65 -5.11 -1.70
CA HIS A 412 6.56 -4.29 -1.18
C HIS A 412 5.21 -4.84 -1.64
N SER A 413 4.89 -6.10 -1.33
CA SER A 413 3.70 -6.79 -1.80
C SER A 413 2.80 -7.27 -0.67
N LEU A 414 1.53 -6.86 -0.71
CA LEU A 414 0.52 -7.31 0.25
C LEU A 414 0.25 -8.81 0.12
N VAL A 415 0.20 -9.36 -1.10
CA VAL A 415 -0.16 -10.78 -1.26
C VAL A 415 0.98 -11.71 -0.88
N LEU A 416 2.25 -11.30 -1.03
CA LEU A 416 3.39 -12.04 -0.48
C LEU A 416 3.31 -12.16 1.05
N LEU A 417 2.96 -11.05 1.73
CA LEU A 417 2.69 -11.07 3.17
C LEU A 417 1.55 -12.02 3.52
N VAL A 418 0.42 -11.92 2.81
CA VAL A 418 -0.76 -12.75 3.06
C VAL A 418 -0.46 -14.23 2.84
N ASP A 419 0.23 -14.60 1.77
CA ASP A 419 0.53 -15.98 1.44
C ASP A 419 1.50 -16.58 2.46
N SER A 420 2.55 -15.83 2.85
CA SER A 420 3.47 -16.23 3.92
C SER A 420 2.75 -16.39 5.28
N LEU A 421 1.93 -15.41 5.67
CA LEU A 421 1.15 -15.49 6.91
C LEU A 421 0.15 -16.66 6.89
N SER A 422 -0.37 -17.04 5.73
CA SER A 422 -1.29 -18.17 5.60
C SER A 422 -0.58 -19.51 5.86
N VAL A 423 0.65 -19.67 5.37
CA VAL A 423 1.51 -20.83 5.68
C VAL A 423 1.87 -20.85 7.17
N GLN A 424 2.33 -19.72 7.70
CA GLN A 424 2.68 -19.59 9.13
C GLN A 424 1.49 -19.89 10.04
N ASN A 425 0.30 -19.38 9.71
CA ASN A 425 -0.93 -19.66 10.44
C ASN A 425 -1.32 -21.14 10.40
N THR A 426 -1.05 -21.84 9.30
CA THR A 426 -1.29 -23.29 9.20
C THR A 426 -0.37 -24.07 10.15
N LEU A 427 0.90 -23.67 10.27
CA LEU A 427 1.83 -24.24 11.26
C LEU A 427 1.43 -23.89 12.69
N ALA A 428 1.02 -22.64 12.96
CA ALA A 428 0.58 -22.20 14.28
C ALA A 428 -0.71 -22.89 14.76
N GLN A 429 -1.57 -23.34 13.85
CA GLN A 429 -2.71 -24.17 14.21
C GLN A 429 -2.31 -25.56 14.72
N LEU A 430 -1.18 -26.11 14.24
CA LEU A 430 -0.65 -27.38 14.71
C LEU A 430 0.03 -27.21 16.07
N ASP A 431 0.87 -26.18 16.21
CA ASP A 431 1.61 -25.82 17.42
C ASP A 431 1.28 -24.38 17.84
N PRO A 432 0.32 -24.18 18.77
CA PRO A 432 -0.05 -22.87 19.28
C PRO A 432 1.07 -22.17 20.07
N GLY A 433 2.10 -22.92 20.48
CA GLY A 433 3.28 -22.40 21.18
C GLY A 433 4.43 -22.03 20.24
N ILE A 434 4.26 -22.19 18.92
CA ILE A 434 5.31 -21.89 17.96
C ILE A 434 5.72 -20.42 18.02
N THR A 435 7.03 -20.16 17.98
CA THR A 435 7.56 -18.80 18.01
C THR A 435 7.85 -18.30 16.59
N GLN A 436 7.86 -16.97 16.41
CA GLN A 436 8.28 -16.36 15.13
C GLN A 436 9.71 -16.77 14.75
N SER A 437 10.60 -16.97 15.73
CA SER A 437 11.97 -17.45 15.47
C SER A 437 11.97 -18.85 14.85
N THR A 438 11.12 -19.76 15.34
CA THR A 438 10.96 -21.11 14.78
C THR A 438 10.38 -21.07 13.38
N LEU A 439 9.33 -20.27 13.16
CA LEU A 439 8.72 -20.07 11.84
C LEU A 439 9.74 -19.54 10.82
N ASN A 440 10.50 -18.51 11.19
CA ASN A 440 11.55 -17.96 10.34
C ASN A 440 12.63 -19.00 10.04
N ALA A 441 13.06 -19.78 11.03
CA ALA A 441 14.07 -20.83 10.81
C ALA A 441 13.59 -21.90 9.82
N ILE A 442 12.32 -22.29 9.86
CA ILE A 442 11.72 -23.23 8.90
C ILE A 442 11.69 -22.62 7.51
N LEU A 443 11.20 -21.38 7.37
CA LEU A 443 11.08 -20.69 6.08
C LEU A 443 12.47 -20.47 5.44
N PHE A 444 13.47 -20.01 6.20
CA PHE A 444 14.83 -19.87 5.71
C PHE A 444 15.48 -21.20 5.30
N ALA A 445 15.12 -22.30 5.96
CA ALA A 445 15.67 -23.62 5.64
C ALA A 445 15.01 -24.28 4.42
N ALA A 446 13.80 -23.83 4.06
CA ALA A 446 13.01 -24.41 2.99
C ALA A 446 13.51 -24.04 1.58
N SER A 447 14.41 -23.06 1.45
CA SER A 447 15.06 -22.74 0.17
C SER A 447 16.58 -22.54 0.28
N SER A 448 17.23 -22.68 -0.87
CA SER A 448 18.62 -22.26 -1.10
C SER A 448 18.74 -21.27 -2.26
N LYS A 449 17.60 -20.85 -2.83
CA LYS A 449 17.52 -19.90 -3.93
C LYS A 449 17.70 -18.48 -3.39
N LYS A 450 18.09 -17.58 -4.28
CA LYS A 450 18.32 -16.17 -3.95
C LYS A 450 17.74 -15.33 -5.06
N SER A 451 17.16 -14.19 -4.68
CA SER A 451 16.75 -13.19 -5.65
C SER A 451 17.96 -12.61 -6.38
N SER A 452 17.74 -12.12 -7.59
CA SER A 452 18.73 -11.35 -8.34
C SER A 452 18.04 -10.44 -9.33
N SER A 453 18.54 -9.20 -9.42
CA SER A 453 18.07 -8.23 -10.41
C SER A 453 19.04 -8.20 -11.60
N ALA A 454 18.51 -8.16 -12.81
CA ALA A 454 19.31 -8.01 -14.02
C ALA A 454 18.57 -7.11 -15.01
N LEU A 455 19.25 -6.04 -15.45
CA LEU A 455 18.70 -5.02 -16.33
C LEU A 455 18.22 -5.62 -17.65
N GLY A 456 17.05 -5.19 -18.12
CA GLY A 456 16.42 -5.71 -19.34
C GLY A 456 15.89 -7.14 -19.21
N SER A 457 15.76 -7.66 -17.98
CA SER A 457 15.24 -9.00 -17.72
C SER A 457 14.23 -8.99 -16.57
N GLN A 458 13.48 -10.07 -16.40
CA GLN A 458 12.57 -10.22 -15.26
C GLN A 458 13.30 -10.53 -13.93
N GLY A 459 14.62 -10.69 -13.94
CA GLY A 459 15.38 -11.11 -12.76
C GLY A 459 15.00 -12.52 -12.27
N LYS A 460 15.41 -12.85 -11.05
CA LYS A 460 15.03 -14.10 -10.37
C LYS A 460 14.49 -13.80 -8.97
N ALA A 461 13.47 -14.54 -8.58
CA ALA A 461 12.91 -14.59 -7.24
C ALA A 461 13.44 -15.82 -6.48
N GLU A 462 13.21 -15.85 -5.17
CA GLU A 462 13.40 -17.06 -4.37
C GLU A 462 12.36 -18.13 -4.76
N GLY A 463 11.06 -17.81 -4.66
CA GLY A 463 9.95 -18.44 -5.39
C GLY A 463 9.72 -19.95 -5.21
N ASP A 464 10.27 -20.56 -4.17
CA ASP A 464 10.09 -21.97 -3.84
C ASP A 464 9.96 -22.27 -2.33
N VAL A 465 9.97 -21.25 -1.46
CA VAL A 465 9.96 -21.43 -0.01
C VAL A 465 8.60 -21.94 0.45
N LEU A 466 7.53 -21.24 0.05
CA LEU A 466 6.18 -21.56 0.50
C LEU A 466 5.73 -22.91 -0.06
N GLU A 467 6.08 -23.19 -1.32
CA GLU A 467 5.87 -24.47 -2.00
C GLU A 467 6.53 -25.61 -1.22
N ASN A 468 7.81 -25.47 -0.87
CA ASN A 468 8.57 -26.51 -0.18
C ASN A 468 8.01 -26.80 1.21
N VAL A 469 7.58 -25.77 1.96
CA VAL A 469 6.95 -25.97 3.28
C VAL A 469 5.60 -26.69 3.15
N ILE A 470 4.76 -26.28 2.20
CA ILE A 470 3.43 -26.90 2.00
C ILE A 470 3.58 -28.36 1.55
N MET A 471 4.47 -28.64 0.60
CA MET A 471 4.74 -30.00 0.13
C MET A 471 5.32 -30.89 1.24
N GLY A 472 6.24 -30.35 2.05
CA GLY A 472 6.79 -31.05 3.21
C GLY A 472 5.71 -31.40 4.23
N LEU A 473 4.85 -30.44 4.57
CA LEU A 473 3.75 -30.65 5.50
C LEU A 473 2.73 -31.67 4.98
N ALA A 474 2.35 -31.58 3.70
CA ALA A 474 1.45 -32.54 3.07
C ALA A 474 2.01 -33.97 3.10
N SER A 475 3.31 -34.12 2.81
CA SER A 475 4.01 -35.41 2.87
C SER A 475 4.02 -35.99 4.29
N MET A 476 4.32 -35.17 5.31
CA MET A 476 4.33 -35.60 6.71
C MET A 476 2.96 -36.09 7.20
N LEU A 477 1.88 -35.53 6.65
CA LEU A 477 0.50 -35.87 7.02
C LEU A 477 -0.15 -36.89 6.09
N ASP A 478 0.59 -37.40 5.09
CA ASP A 478 0.08 -38.27 4.02
C ASP A 478 -1.17 -37.70 3.33
N VAL A 479 -1.15 -36.39 3.04
CA VAL A 479 -2.24 -35.66 2.38
C VAL A 479 -1.90 -35.43 0.91
N GLN A 480 -2.75 -35.92 0.01
CA GLN A 480 -2.61 -35.63 -1.41
C GLN A 480 -3.00 -34.17 -1.71
N ILE A 481 -2.05 -33.43 -2.29
CA ILE A 481 -2.22 -32.05 -2.70
C ILE A 481 -2.00 -31.91 -4.21
N ARG A 482 -2.43 -30.78 -4.79
CA ARG A 482 -2.09 -30.45 -6.18
C ARG A 482 -0.61 -30.11 -6.28
N ALA A 483 0.00 -30.47 -7.41
CA ALA A 483 1.40 -30.15 -7.67
C ALA A 483 1.65 -28.63 -7.60
N MET A 484 2.70 -28.24 -6.90
CA MET A 484 3.17 -26.86 -6.79
C MET A 484 4.56 -26.78 -7.44
N ALA A 485 4.68 -26.01 -8.51
CA ALA A 485 5.96 -25.85 -9.19
C ALA A 485 6.60 -24.52 -8.77
N ALA A 486 7.85 -24.58 -8.30
CA ALA A 486 8.65 -23.39 -8.02
C ALA A 486 8.68 -22.42 -9.20
N LYS A 487 8.49 -21.12 -8.93
CA LYS A 487 8.53 -20.04 -9.92
C LYS A 487 9.65 -19.06 -9.58
N LEU A 488 10.83 -19.36 -10.12
CA LEU A 488 12.03 -18.58 -9.85
C LEU A 488 12.16 -17.30 -10.69
N ASP A 489 11.23 -17.06 -11.62
CA ASP A 489 11.22 -15.83 -12.42
C ASP A 489 10.56 -14.70 -11.62
N GLY A 490 11.11 -13.48 -11.72
CA GLY A 490 10.52 -12.32 -11.06
C GLY A 490 9.12 -11.99 -11.60
N GLY A 491 8.30 -11.33 -10.76
CA GLY A 491 6.94 -10.93 -11.12
C GLY A 491 5.91 -12.06 -11.10
N THR A 492 6.27 -13.25 -10.63
CA THR A 492 5.39 -14.41 -10.55
C THR A 492 4.59 -14.48 -9.24
N TRP A 493 5.00 -13.76 -8.20
CA TRP A 493 4.38 -13.74 -6.87
C TRP A 493 2.88 -13.39 -6.88
N ALA A 494 2.45 -12.57 -7.83
CA ALA A 494 1.05 -12.15 -7.97
C ALA A 494 0.21 -13.12 -8.81
N ASN A 495 0.80 -14.19 -9.35
CA ASN A 495 0.14 -15.05 -10.32
C ASN A 495 -1.12 -15.67 -9.71
N PRO A 496 -2.31 -15.37 -10.27
CA PRO A 496 -3.57 -15.81 -9.67
C PRO A 496 -3.77 -17.32 -9.68
N ALA A 497 -3.24 -18.03 -10.67
CA ALA A 497 -3.35 -19.49 -10.77
C ALA A 497 -2.47 -20.16 -9.71
N ASP A 498 -1.22 -19.72 -9.58
CA ASP A 498 -0.28 -20.27 -8.60
C ASP A 498 -0.76 -20.01 -7.16
N ARG A 499 -1.21 -18.79 -6.86
CA ARG A 499 -1.82 -18.46 -5.57
C ARG A 499 -3.08 -19.29 -5.30
N THR A 500 -3.91 -19.55 -6.31
CA THR A 500 -5.09 -20.42 -6.14
C THR A 500 -4.67 -21.83 -5.72
N VAL A 501 -3.63 -22.39 -6.33
CA VAL A 501 -3.11 -23.71 -5.95
C VAL A 501 -2.57 -23.69 -4.52
N LEU A 502 -1.82 -22.66 -4.13
CA LEU A 502 -1.29 -22.50 -2.77
C LEU A 502 -2.42 -22.53 -1.72
N HIS A 503 -3.44 -21.69 -1.89
CA HIS A 503 -4.55 -21.60 -0.93
C HIS A 503 -5.48 -22.83 -0.94
N ASP A 504 -5.69 -23.45 -2.11
CA ASP A 504 -6.42 -24.71 -2.21
C ASP A 504 -5.70 -25.82 -1.43
N ASN A 505 -4.38 -25.93 -1.57
CA ASN A 505 -3.59 -26.95 -0.87
C ASN A 505 -3.56 -26.72 0.64
N LEU A 506 -3.40 -25.47 1.11
CA LEU A 506 -3.52 -25.14 2.54
C LEU A 506 -4.89 -25.56 3.10
N LYS A 507 -5.97 -25.29 2.35
CA LYS A 507 -7.33 -25.71 2.74
C LYS A 507 -7.47 -27.23 2.81
N VAL A 508 -6.92 -27.96 1.83
CA VAL A 508 -6.93 -29.44 1.81
C VAL A 508 -6.18 -30.02 3.01
N ILE A 509 -4.98 -29.50 3.30
CA ILE A 509 -4.17 -29.92 4.44
C ILE A 509 -4.92 -29.67 5.75
N ALA A 510 -5.35 -28.43 5.99
CA ALA A 510 -6.03 -28.05 7.24
C ALA A 510 -7.38 -28.78 7.44
N GLY A 511 -8.03 -29.18 6.35
CA GLY A 511 -9.28 -29.94 6.36
C GLY A 511 -9.12 -31.46 6.53
N SER A 512 -7.90 -31.99 6.41
CA SER A 512 -7.64 -33.43 6.51
C SER A 512 -7.91 -33.98 7.93
N ASN A 513 -8.18 -35.28 8.04
CA ASN A 513 -8.31 -35.93 9.35
C ASN A 513 -6.97 -35.87 10.10
N ALA A 514 -5.87 -36.23 9.43
CA ALA A 514 -4.53 -36.22 10.02
C ALA A 514 -4.17 -34.87 10.66
N PHE A 515 -4.44 -33.75 9.96
CA PHE A 515 -4.21 -32.42 10.52
C PHE A 515 -5.10 -32.13 11.72
N ARG A 516 -6.41 -32.43 11.63
CA ARG A 516 -7.37 -32.16 12.70
C ARG A 516 -7.10 -32.99 13.96
N ASP A 517 -6.61 -34.22 13.79
CA ASP A 517 -6.31 -35.14 14.90
C ASP A 517 -5.14 -34.64 15.76
N ILE A 518 -4.17 -33.93 15.16
CA ILE A 518 -2.99 -33.38 15.85
C ILE A 518 -3.05 -31.86 16.07
N LYS A 519 -4.13 -31.20 15.65
CA LYS A 519 -4.29 -29.75 15.78
C LYS A 519 -4.18 -29.34 17.25
N GLY A 520 -3.33 -28.35 17.54
CA GLY A 520 -3.09 -27.88 18.90
C GLY A 520 -2.24 -28.83 19.77
N GLN A 521 -1.82 -29.97 19.25
CA GLN A 521 -1.12 -31.04 19.97
C GLN A 521 0.29 -31.31 19.43
N ALA A 522 0.60 -30.81 18.23
CA ALA A 522 1.91 -30.98 17.62
C ALA A 522 2.92 -30.00 18.23
N VAL A 523 4.20 -30.36 18.12
CA VAL A 523 5.31 -29.44 18.39
C VAL A 523 6.09 -29.27 17.10
N VAL A 524 6.12 -28.05 16.58
CA VAL A 524 6.81 -27.72 15.34
C VAL A 524 8.20 -27.20 15.67
N ARG A 525 9.23 -27.81 15.09
CA ARG A 525 10.63 -27.42 15.28
C ARG A 525 11.33 -27.34 13.94
N ALA A 526 12.24 -26.37 13.79
CA ALA A 526 13.21 -26.43 12.71
C ALA A 526 14.07 -27.69 12.92
N SER A 527 14.28 -28.48 11.87
CA SER A 527 15.16 -29.64 11.94
C SER A 527 16.53 -29.19 12.45
N SER A 528 17.06 -29.80 13.50
CA SER A 528 18.45 -29.53 13.90
C SER A 528 19.38 -29.85 12.72
N ALA A 529 20.58 -29.28 12.72
CA ALA A 529 21.63 -29.70 11.79
C ALA A 529 21.81 -31.24 11.80
N ASP A 530 21.50 -31.90 12.93
CA ASP A 530 21.57 -33.34 13.11
C ASP A 530 20.49 -34.12 12.34
N LEU A 531 19.30 -33.55 12.10
CA LEU A 531 18.27 -34.17 11.25
C LEU A 531 18.63 -34.06 9.76
N ARG A 532 19.33 -32.99 9.35
CA ARG A 532 19.89 -32.87 8.00
C ARG A 532 21.02 -33.88 7.78
N ALA A 533 21.81 -34.16 8.82
CA ALA A 533 22.80 -35.23 8.82
C ALA A 533 22.13 -36.63 8.81
N ALA A 534 21.07 -36.84 9.60
CA ALA A 534 20.32 -38.10 9.65
C ALA A 534 19.56 -38.39 8.34
N LEU A 535 18.99 -37.38 7.68
CA LEU A 535 18.36 -37.52 6.35
C LEU A 535 19.39 -37.78 5.25
N CYS A 536 20.59 -37.22 5.35
CA CYS A 536 21.71 -37.58 4.47
C CYS A 536 22.23 -39.01 4.72
N GLU A 537 22.22 -39.49 5.96
CA GLU A 537 22.57 -40.89 6.29
C GLU A 537 21.50 -41.88 5.83
N GLU A 538 20.20 -41.59 5.98
CA GLU A 538 19.13 -42.45 5.45
C GLU A 538 19.10 -42.46 3.91
N ALA A 539 19.32 -41.31 3.25
CA ALA A 539 19.43 -41.27 1.79
C ALA A 539 20.69 -41.97 1.26
N ALA A 540 21.80 -41.99 2.02
CA ALA A 540 23.00 -42.75 1.69
C ALA A 540 22.84 -44.27 1.95
N ASN A 541 22.04 -44.64 2.95
CA ASN A 541 21.74 -46.04 3.27
C ASN A 541 20.71 -46.66 2.30
N ASP A 542 19.80 -45.88 1.72
CA ASP A 542 18.87 -46.36 0.69
C ASP A 542 19.54 -46.51 -0.69
N TRP A 543 20.66 -45.80 -0.93
CA TRP A 543 21.51 -45.99 -2.12
C TRP A 543 22.47 -47.18 -2.03
N THR A 544 22.80 -47.65 -0.82
CA THR A 544 23.73 -48.78 -0.62
C THR A 544 23.03 -50.15 -0.58
N LEU A 545 21.71 -50.19 -0.37
CA LEU A 545 20.91 -51.45 -0.36
C LEU A 545 20.28 -51.83 -1.72
N ARG A 546 20.50 -51.06 -2.79
CA ARG A 546 20.04 -51.39 -4.16
C ARG A 546 21.16 -51.68 -5.17
N SER A 547 22.41 -51.82 -4.71
CA SER A 547 23.55 -52.18 -5.57
C SER A 547 24.30 -53.45 -5.14
N ALA A 548 23.68 -54.32 -4.33
CA ALA A 548 24.25 -55.63 -3.99
C ALA A 548 23.17 -56.70 -3.79
N ALA A 549 22.54 -57.11 -4.90
CA ALA A 549 22.10 -58.49 -5.22
C ALA A 549 21.55 -58.52 -6.65
#